data_AF-A0A1Q7FRF9-F1
#
_entry.id   AF-A0A1Q7FRF9-F1
#
_cell.length_a   1.000
_cell.length_b   1.000
_cell.length_c   1.000
_cell.angle_alpha   90.00
_cell.angle_beta   90.00
_cell.angle_gamma   90.00
#
_symmetry.space_group_name_H-M   'P 1'
#
loop_
_entity.id
_entity.type
_entity.pdbx_description
1 polymer ?
#
loop_
_entity_poly.entity_id
_entity_poly.type
_entity_poly.pdbx_seq_one_letter_code
_entity_poly.pdbx_strand_id
1 'polypeptide(L)' 'MNISKELIIVLVVALLIFGPSRLAGLGAALGKTIRDFRKSMEDPDENKLAPPSTPQSPQGQSKP' A
#
# COMPACT_ATOMS: atom_id res chain seq x y z
N MET A 1 12.74 -29.52 -20.10
CA MET A 1 11.86 -28.34 -20.22
C MET A 1 11.73 -27.75 -18.82
N ASN A 2 12.51 -26.72 -18.49
CA ASN A 2 12.87 -26.37 -17.10
C ASN A 2 12.45 -24.93 -16.71
N ILE A 3 11.39 -24.42 -17.35
CA ILE A 3 10.93 -23.02 -17.29
C ILE A 3 10.75 -22.49 -15.86
N SER A 4 10.41 -23.37 -14.89
CA SER A 4 10.10 -22.99 -13.52
C SER A 4 11.33 -22.52 -12.71
N LYS A 5 12.54 -23.00 -13.01
CA LYS A 5 13.78 -22.63 -12.29
C LYS A 5 14.49 -21.44 -12.93
N GLU A 6 14.38 -21.30 -14.24
CA GLU A 6 15.00 -20.20 -15.00
C GLU A 6 14.43 -18.84 -14.57
N LEU A 7 13.12 -18.76 -14.30
CA LEU A 7 12.50 -17.52 -13.80
C LEU A 7 13.05 -17.09 -12.44
N ILE A 8 13.39 -18.03 -11.55
CA ILE A 8 14.01 -17.70 -10.26
C ILE A 8 15.39 -17.09 -10.48
N ILE A 9 16.20 -17.64 -11.38
CA ILE A 9 17.53 -17.11 -11.71
C ILE A 9 17.42 -15.70 -12.31
N VAL A 10 16.50 -15.50 -13.26
CA VAL A 10 16.27 -14.19 -13.87
C VAL A 10 15.80 -13.17 -12.82
N LEU A 11 14.92 -13.58 -11.91
CA LEU A 11 14.44 -12.73 -10.82
C LEU A 11 15.59 -12.33 -9.88
N VAL A 12 16.48 -13.27 -9.53
CA VAL A 12 17.65 -12.96 -8.70
C VAL A 12 18.58 -11.97 -9.40
N VAL A 13 18.88 -12.17 -10.69
CA VAL A 13 19.72 -11.23 -11.46
C VAL A 13 19.04 -9.85 -11.56
N ALA A 14 17.74 -9.79 -11.83
CA ALA A 14 16.99 -8.54 -11.85
C ALA A 14 17.01 -7.84 -10.48
N LEU A 15 16.90 -8.58 -9.38
CA LEU A 15 17.00 -8.05 -8.02
C LEU A 15 18.40 -7.54 -7.68
N LEU A 16 19.47 -8.09 -8.27
CA LEU A 16 20.82 -7.56 -8.09
C LEU A 16 21.01 -6.22 -8.83
N ILE A 17 20.45 -6.09 -10.03
CA ILE A 17 20.53 -4.86 -10.83
C ILE A 17 19.65 -3.75 -10.24
N PHE A 18 18.38 -4.07 -9.99
CA PHE A 18 17.41 -3.08 -9.51
C PHE A 18 17.45 -2.92 -7.99
N GLY A 19 17.86 -3.95 -7.25
CA GLY A 19 17.82 -3.97 -5.79
C GLY A 19 16.43 -4.35 -5.24
N PRO A 20 16.35 -5.09 -4.13
CA PRO A 20 15.07 -5.44 -3.50
C PRO A 20 14.31 -4.20 -3.01
N SER A 21 15.01 -3.15 -2.57
CA SER A 21 14.38 -1.91 -2.11
C SER A 21 13.64 -1.15 -3.22
N ARG A 22 14.16 -1.14 -4.46
CA ARG A 22 13.45 -0.50 -5.58
C ARG A 22 12.22 -1.31 -5.99
N LEU A 23 12.32 -2.63 -6.01
CA LEU A 23 11.19 -3.51 -6.30
C LEU A 23 10.07 -3.36 -5.25
N ALA A 24 10.44 -3.31 -3.96
CA ALA A 24 9.50 -3.07 -2.85
C ALA A 24 8.83 -1.69 -2.94
N GLY A 25 9.60 -0.64 -3.26
CA GLY A 25 9.05 0.71 -3.45
C GLY A 25 8.06 0.79 -4.61
N LEU A 26 8.39 0.19 -5.76
CA LEU A 26 7.48 0.11 -6.91
C LEU A 26 6.23 -0.72 -6.57
N GLY A 27 6.38 -1.85 -5.88
CA GLY A 27 5.27 -2.67 -5.43
C GLY A 27 4.34 -1.94 -4.47
N ALA A 28 4.88 -1.14 -3.53
CA ALA A 28 4.08 -0.33 -2.62
C ALA A 28 3.30 0.78 -3.34
N ALA A 29 3.93 1.45 -4.31
CA ALA A 29 3.27 2.46 -5.13
C ALA A 29 2.14 1.86 -5.99
N LEU A 30 2.42 0.77 -6.70
CA LEU A 30 1.42 0.05 -7.50
C LEU A 30 0.30 -0.49 -6.62
N GLY A 31 0.63 -1.06 -5.45
CA GLY A 31 -0.35 -1.58 -4.51
C GLY A 31 -1.29 -0.52 -3.99
N LYS A 32 -0.79 0.70 -3.72
CA LYS A 32 -1.62 1.84 -3.36
C LYS A 32 -2.57 2.21 -4.49
N THR A 33 -2.06 2.35 -5.72
CA THR A 33 -2.89 2.67 -6.89
C THR A 33 -3.96 1.61 -7.15
N ILE A 34 -3.62 0.33 -7.06
CA ILE A 34 -4.58 -0.77 -7.23
C ILE A 34 -5.63 -0.74 -6.13
N ARG A 35 -5.25 -0.43 -4.88
CA ARG A 35 -6.19 -0.33 -3.76
C ARG A 35 -7.16 0.83 -3.92
N ASP A 36 -6.66 2.00 -4.34
CA ASP A 36 -7.48 3.17 -4.62
C ASP A 36 -8.41 2.91 -5.81
N PHE A 37 -7.90 2.28 -6.86
CA PHE A 37 -8.69 1.86 -8.03
C PHE A 37 -9.80 0.89 -7.66
N ARG A 38 -9.49 -0.14 -6.88
CA ARG A 38 -10.49 -1.09 -6.36
C ARG A 38 -11.54 -0.37 -5.51
N LYS A 39 -11.13 0.56 -4.65
CA LYS A 39 -12.05 1.33 -3.82
C LYS A 39 -13.00 2.19 -4.66
N SER A 40 -12.49 2.85 -5.71
CA SER A 40 -13.34 3.60 -6.64
C SER A 40 -14.27 2.71 -7.48
N MET A 41 -13.92 1.45 -7.70
CA MET A 41 -14.78 0.48 -8.41
C MET A 41 -15.82 -0.19 -7.50
N GLU A 42 -15.51 -0.37 -6.21
CA GLU A 42 -16.41 -0.92 -5.19
C GLU A 42 -17.37 0.12 -4.59
N ASP A 43 -17.30 1.39 -5.00
CA ASP A 43 -18.19 2.48 -4.56
C ASP A 43 -19.27 2.80 -5.63
N PRO A 44 -20.35 2.00 -5.77
CA PRO A 44 -21.54 2.44 -6.49
C PRO A 44 -22.57 3.16 -5.60
N ASP A 45 -22.55 3.05 -4.26
CA ASP A 45 -23.46 3.78 -3.35
C ASP A 45 -23.11 3.48 -1.86
N GLU A 46 -22.06 4.07 -1.26
CA GLU A 46 -22.00 4.12 0.22
C GLU A 46 -21.48 5.46 0.76
N ASN A 47 -22.44 6.25 1.24
CA ASN A 47 -22.28 7.34 2.20
C ASN A 47 -21.26 7.00 3.32
N LYS A 48 -20.01 7.43 3.15
CA LYS A 48 -19.01 7.42 4.22
C LYS A 48 -18.07 8.62 4.12
N LEU A 49 -18.67 9.80 4.23
CA LEU A 49 -18.04 10.95 4.90
C LEU A 49 -17.84 10.58 6.37
N ALA A 50 -16.80 9.80 6.69
CA ALA A 50 -16.35 9.71 8.08
C ALA A 50 -15.72 11.07 8.44
N PRO A 51 -16.25 11.81 9.44
CA PRO A 51 -15.61 13.02 9.92
C PRO A 51 -14.20 12.69 10.43
N PRO A 52 -13.27 13.66 10.42
CA PRO A 52 -11.88 13.42 10.76
C PRO A 52 -11.80 12.95 12.21
N SER A 53 -11.43 11.68 12.40
CA SER A 53 -11.03 11.18 13.72
C SER A 53 -9.67 11.78 14.06
N THR A 54 -9.68 13.01 14.54
CA THR A 54 -8.60 13.54 15.37
C THR A 54 -9.06 13.48 16.82
N PRO A 55 -8.75 12.43 17.60
CA PRO A 55 -8.69 12.56 19.05
C PRO A 55 -7.41 13.32 19.42
N GLN A 56 -7.34 14.61 19.12
CA GLN A 56 -6.45 15.50 19.87
C GLN A 56 -7.13 15.68 21.22
N SER A 57 -6.60 14.96 22.20
CA SER A 57 -7.01 14.98 23.59
C SER A 57 -7.16 16.43 24.10
N PRO A 58 -8.31 16.80 24.69
CA PRO A 58 -8.38 17.97 25.56
C PRO A 58 -7.60 17.69 26.84
N GLN A 59 -6.28 17.89 26.83
CA GLN A 59 -5.54 18.18 28.05
C GLN A 59 -5.92 19.58 28.49
N GLY A 60 -6.54 19.70 29.66
CA GLY A 60 -6.56 20.93 30.41
C GLY A 60 -7.94 21.32 30.92
N GLN A 61 -8.02 21.42 32.25
CA GLN A 61 -8.91 22.31 32.97
C GLN A 61 -10.28 21.76 33.37
N SER A 62 -10.24 20.87 34.36
CA SER A 62 -11.21 20.93 35.45
C SER A 62 -10.46 20.83 36.77
N LYS A 63 -10.29 21.99 37.42
CA LYS A 63 -9.85 22.14 38.81
C LYS A 63 -10.90 23.01 39.51
N PRO A 64 -11.01 22.86 40.83
CA PRO A 64 -11.97 22.02 41.54
C PRO A 64 -13.39 22.58 41.58
#